data_AF-A0A537YM34-F1
#
_entry.id   AF-A0A537YM34-F1
#
_cell.length_a   1.000
_cell.length_b   1.000
_cell.length_c   1.000
_cell.angle_alpha   90.00
_cell.angle_beta   90.00
_cell.angle_gamma   90.00
#
_symmetry.space_group_name_H-M   'P 1'
#
loop_
_entity.id
_entity.type
_entity.pdbx_description
1 polymer ?
#
loop_
_entity_poly.entity_id
_entity_poly.type
_entity_poly.pdbx_seq_one_letter_code
_entity_poly.pdbx_strand_id
1 'polypeptide(L)' 'MPRKPKPPTCEDCYFRKNLLCALELNEACTTFRPNRPEGLIPPRQPVLLMRAPRWASRPA' A
#
# COMPACT_ATOMS: atom_id res chain seq x y z
N MET A 1 21.10 26.47 5.78
CA MET A 1 19.87 26.30 4.97
C MET A 1 19.53 24.82 4.94
N PRO A 2 18.30 24.40 5.28
CA PRO A 2 17.92 22.98 5.18
C PRO A 2 17.90 22.56 3.70
N ARG A 3 18.56 21.44 3.37
CA ARG A 3 18.59 20.91 2.00
C ARG A 3 17.22 20.31 1.65
N LYS A 4 16.73 20.60 0.43
CA LYS A 4 15.51 19.95 -0.10
C LYS A 4 15.76 18.44 -0.23
N PRO A 5 14.83 17.59 0.21
CA PRO A 5 14.96 16.14 0.05
C PRO A 5 14.96 15.77 -1.43
N LYS A 6 15.78 14.77 -1.80
CA LYS A 6 15.77 14.20 -3.16
C LYS A 6 14.41 13.54 -3.44
N PRO A 7 13.95 13.56 -4.71
CA PRO A 7 12.76 12.80 -5.08
C PRO A 7 12.99 11.30 -4.85
N PRO A 8 11.96 10.55 -4.42
CA PRO A 8 12.08 9.11 -4.21
C PRO A 8 12.31 8.39 -5.54
N THR A 9 13.12 7.33 -5.51
CA THR A 9 13.39 6.49 -6.69
C THR A 9 13.01 5.04 -6.41
N CYS A 10 12.89 4.20 -7.44
CA CYS A 10 12.61 2.78 -7.22
C CYS A 10 13.70 2.07 -6.40
N GLU A 11 14.93 2.60 -6.38
CA GLU A 11 16.03 2.09 -5.54
C GLU A 11 15.73 2.18 -4.04
N ASP A 12 14.83 3.09 -3.62
CA ASP A 12 14.39 3.25 -2.23
C ASP A 12 13.12 2.45 -1.91
N CYS A 13 12.58 1.72 -2.90
CA CYS A 13 11.34 0.96 -2.78
C CYS A 13 11.57 -0.39 -2.10
N TYR A 14 10.68 -0.75 -1.17
CA TYR A 14 10.66 -2.06 -0.51
C TYR A 14 10.70 -3.21 -1.53
N PHE A 15 9.91 -3.14 -2.60
CA PHE A 15 9.84 -4.20 -3.60
C PHE A 15 11.16 -4.37 -4.37
N ARG A 16 11.85 -3.28 -4.72
CA ARG A 16 13.14 -3.34 -5.45
C ARG A 16 14.24 -3.94 -4.57
N LYS A 17 14.33 -3.50 -3.31
CA LYS A 17 15.31 -4.03 -2.34
C LYS A 17 15.13 -5.53 -2.06
N ASN A 18 13.91 -6.04 -2.23
CA ASN A 18 13.59 -7.46 -2.05
C ASN A 18 13.47 -8.24 -3.37
N LEU A 19 13.86 -7.66 -4.51
CA LEU A 19 13.76 -8.28 -5.85
C LEU A 19 12.33 -8.72 -6.25
N LEU A 20 11.32 -8.01 -5.73
CA LEU A 20 9.89 -8.22 -5.99
C LEU A 20 9.29 -7.15 -6.92
N CYS A 21 10.08 -6.16 -7.35
CA CYS A 21 9.59 -5.12 -8.24
C CYS A 21 9.57 -5.63 -9.69
N ALA A 22 8.40 -5.62 -10.31
CA ALA A 22 8.22 -6.06 -11.69
C ALA A 22 8.69 -5.03 -12.74
N LEU A 23 8.89 -3.77 -12.35
CA LEU A 23 9.22 -2.67 -13.25
C LEU A 23 10.71 -2.32 -13.17
N GLU A 24 11.35 -2.14 -14.33
CA GLU A 24 12.72 -1.63 -14.50
C GLU A 24 12.68 -0.15 -14.86
N LEU A 25 12.41 0.70 -13.87
CA LEU A 25 12.29 2.16 -14.03
C LEU A 25 13.37 2.88 -13.22
N ASN A 26 13.82 4.03 -13.73
CA ASN A 26 14.71 4.95 -13.01
C ASN A 26 13.97 5.91 -12.07
N GLU A 27 12.64 5.87 -12.06
CA GLU A 27 11.75 6.67 -11.20
C GLU A 27 11.02 5.79 -10.18
N ALA A 28 10.29 6.39 -9.24
CA ALA A 28 9.46 5.62 -8.31
C ALA A 28 8.38 4.84 -9.07
N CYS A 29 8.26 3.54 -8.80
CA CYS A 29 7.24 2.70 -9.41
C CYS A 29 5.82 3.05 -8.93
N THR A 30 4.80 2.67 -9.69
CA THR A 30 3.38 2.93 -9.36
C THR A 30 2.93 2.28 -8.05
N THR A 31 3.63 1.24 -7.61
CA THR A 31 3.38 0.54 -6.34
C THR A 31 4.37 0.94 -5.25
N PHE A 32 5.10 2.05 -5.40
CA PHE A 32 6.16 2.48 -4.47
C PHE A 32 5.72 2.39 -3.00
N ARG A 33 6.54 1.72 -2.19
CA ARG A 33 6.44 1.66 -0.74
C ARG A 33 7.83 1.93 -0.16
N PRO A 34 7.99 2.89 0.76
CA PRO A 34 9.30 3.18 1.32
C PRO A 34 9.86 1.96 2.05
N ASN A 35 11.13 1.61 1.79
CA ASN A 35 11.81 0.51 2.49
C ASN A 35 12.19 0.93 3.91
N ARG A 36 11.26 0.75 4.86
CA ARG A 36 11.47 1.05 6.28
C ARG A 36 11.82 -0.22 7.07
N PRO A 37 12.52 -0.12 8.22
CA PRO A 37 12.86 -1.29 9.04
C PRO A 37 11.63 -2.02 9.58
N GLU A 38 10.47 -1.36 9.71
CA GLU A 38 9.20 -2.01 10.12
C GLU A 38 8.57 -2.85 9.00
N GLY A 39 9.11 -2.78 7.77
CA GLY A 39 8.59 -3.50 6.60
C GLY A 39 7.27 -2.93 6.07
N LEU A 40 6.47 -3.78 5.41
CA LEU A 40 5.15 -3.41 4.93
C LEU A 40 4.14 -3.44 6.08
N ILE A 41 3.63 -2.27 6.45
CA ILE A 41 2.58 -2.14 7.46
C ILE A 41 1.22 -2.27 6.76
N PRO A 42 0.42 -3.31 7.04
CA PRO A 42 -0.90 -3.44 6.47
C PRO A 42 -1.80 -2.30 6.94
N PRO A 43 -2.65 -1.73 6.06
CA PRO A 43 -3.64 -0.76 6.50
C PRO A 43 -4.63 -1.43 7.46
N ARG A 44 -5.18 -0.65 8.40
CA ARG A 44 -6.24 -1.14 9.28
C ARG A 44 -7.46 -1.48 8.43
N GLN A 45 -7.83 -2.75 8.38
CA GLN A 45 -9.02 -3.21 7.67
C GLN A 45 -10.27 -2.64 8.36
N PRO A 46 -11.20 -2.01 7.63
CA PRO A 46 -12.48 -1.57 8.19
C PRO A 46 -13.29 -2.75 8.73
N VAL A 47 -14.14 -2.48 9.72
CA VAL A 47 -15.09 -3.48 10.23
C VAL A 47 -16.16 -3.75 9.17
N LEU A 48 -16.46 -5.02 8.94
CA LEU A 48 -17.55 -5.43 8.07
C LEU A 48 -18.89 -5.05 8.71
N LEU A 49 -19.69 -4.25 8.00
CA LEU A 49 -21.06 -3.94 8.43
C LEU A 49 -21.98 -5.10 8.01
N MET A 50 -22.57 -5.76 8.99
CA MET A 50 -23.54 -6.81 8.74
C MET A 50 -24.81 -6.22 8.14
N ARG A 51 -25.17 -6.65 6.93
CA ARG A 51 -26.42 -6.28 6.29
C ARG A 51 -27.50 -7.28 6.72
N ALA A 52 -28.72 -6.79 6.93
CA ALA A 52 -29.86 -7.67 7.21
C ALA A 52 -29.98 -8.73 6.09
N PRO A 53 -30.22 -10.01 6.43
CA PRO A 53 -30.41 -11.03 5.42
C PRO A 53 -31.66 -10.72 4.59
N ARG A 54 -31.66 -11.08 3.31
CA ARG A 54 -32.74 -10.72 2.36
C ARG A 54 -34.15 -11.14 2.81
N TRP A 55 -34.25 -12.16 3.67
CA TRP A 55 -35.52 -12.65 4.18
C TRP A 55 -36.08 -11.81 5.34
N ALA A 56 -35.24 -11.04 6.05
CA ALA A 56 -35.68 -10.19 7.16
C ALA A 56 -36.55 -9.01 6.71
N SER A 57 -36.57 -8.71 5.41
CA SER A 57 -37.40 -7.66 4.79
C SER A 57 -38.73 -8.18 4.24
N ARG A 58 -39.00 -9.50 4.33
CA ARG A 58 -40.23 -10.08 3.79
C ARG A 58 -41.40 -9.77 4.73
N PRO A 59 -42.50 -9.20 4.23
CA PRO A 59 -43.72 -9.09 5.03
C PRO A 59 -44.23 -10.50 5.39
N ALA A 60 -44.83 -10.61 6.57
CA ALA A 60 -45.44 -11.83 7.10
C ALA A 60 -46.61 -12.30 6.22
#